data_AF-A0A351ZZQ1-F1
#
_entry.id   AF-A0A351ZZQ1-F1
#
_cell.length_a   1.000
_cell.length_b   1.000
_cell.length_c   1.000
_cell.angle_alpha   90.00
_cell.angle_beta   90.00
_cell.angle_gamma   90.00
#
_symmetry.space_group_name_H-M   'P 1'
#
loop_
_entity.id
_entity.type
_entity.pdbx_description
1 polymer ?
#
loop_
_entity_poly.entity_id
_entity_poly.type
_entity_poly.pdbx_seq_one_letter_code
_entity_poly.pdbx_strand_id
1 'polypeptide(L)'
;MGHSHTDLCYHIVFATKNRALLIEPAVEKIVWSILWKICLRIGLHPYAVGGVEDHVHVALSIPASINVAGAVGKLKNLATREIRESIPGFHDFEWQVGYGAFTFSYRDLDGVVRYIHNQRMHHERGRKAD
;
A
#
# COMPACT_ATOMS: atom_id res chain seq x y z
N MET A 1 -20.89 7.41 26.51
CA MET A 1 -20.39 6.05 26.22
C MET A 1 -19.97 6.02 24.76
N GLY A 2 -18.77 5.54 24.45
CA GLY A 2 -18.38 5.33 23.04
C GLY A 2 -19.23 4.21 22.45
N HIS A 3 -19.90 4.47 21.33
CA HIS A 3 -20.93 3.57 20.79
C HIS A 3 -20.35 2.31 20.13
N SER A 4 -19.11 2.34 19.63
CA SER A 4 -18.43 1.17 19.03
C SER A 4 -16.92 1.23 19.27
N HIS A 5 -16.30 0.07 19.52
CA HIS A 5 -14.85 -0.11 19.53
C HIS A 5 -14.47 -1.11 18.43
N THR A 6 -13.53 -0.72 17.57
CA THR A 6 -13.11 -1.53 16.41
C THR A 6 -11.60 -1.50 16.26
N ASP A 7 -11.02 -2.65 15.98
CA ASP A 7 -9.62 -2.81 15.59
C ASP A 7 -9.58 -3.50 14.23
N LEU A 8 -9.52 -2.68 13.17
CA LEU A 8 -9.65 -3.13 11.79
C LEU A 8 -8.34 -2.88 11.06
N CYS A 9 -7.42 -3.82 11.19
CA CYS A 9 -6.11 -3.77 10.55
C CYS A 9 -6.09 -4.62 9.27
N TYR A 10 -5.53 -4.05 8.20
CA TYR A 10 -5.46 -4.65 6.89
C TYR A 10 -4.06 -4.56 6.32
N HIS A 11 -3.60 -5.66 5.72
CA HIS A 11 -2.49 -5.72 4.79
C HIS A 11 -3.07 -5.70 3.38
N ILE A 12 -2.87 -4.60 2.69
CA ILE A 12 -3.36 -4.39 1.33
C ILE A 12 -2.20 -4.55 0.36
N VAL A 13 -2.44 -5.27 -0.74
CA VAL A 13 -1.46 -5.50 -1.80
C VAL A 13 -2.05 -5.11 -3.15
N PHE A 14 -1.33 -4.34 -3.95
CA PHE A 14 -1.71 -4.11 -5.35
C PHE A 14 -0.47 -3.85 -6.22
N ALA A 15 -0.57 -4.23 -7.48
CA ALA A 15 0.52 -4.20 -8.44
C ALA A 15 0.41 -3.04 -9.43
N THR A 16 1.54 -2.65 -10.02
CA THR A 16 1.60 -1.82 -11.23
C THR A 16 0.90 -2.55 -12.38
N LYS A 17 0.33 -1.80 -13.33
CA LYS A 17 -0.35 -2.36 -14.50
C LYS A 17 0.58 -3.33 -15.24
N ASN A 18 0.05 -4.50 -15.57
CA ASN A 18 0.79 -5.62 -16.18
C ASN A 18 2.03 -6.07 -15.40
N ARG A 19 2.13 -5.76 -14.09
CA ARG A 19 3.30 -6.00 -13.25
C ARG A 19 4.59 -5.40 -13.83
N ALA A 20 4.48 -4.23 -14.46
CA ALA A 20 5.65 -3.49 -14.94
C ALA A 20 6.59 -3.13 -13.77
N LEU A 21 7.89 -3.36 -13.94
CA LEU A 21 8.93 -3.14 -12.92
C LEU A 21 9.26 -1.64 -12.80
N LEU A 22 8.29 -0.83 -12.36
CA LEU A 22 8.41 0.63 -12.35
C LEU A 22 8.90 1.18 -11.01
N ILE A 23 8.75 0.44 -9.91
CA ILE A 23 9.05 0.93 -8.55
C ILE A 23 10.53 0.63 -8.20
N GLU A 24 11.44 1.18 -8.99
CA GLU A 24 12.87 1.03 -8.80
C GLU A 24 13.38 1.78 -7.54
N PRO A 25 14.58 1.43 -7.00
CA PRO A 25 15.15 2.11 -5.84
C PRO A 25 15.20 3.64 -5.94
N ALA A 26 15.33 4.17 -7.15
CA ALA A 26 15.37 5.62 -7.41
C ALA A 26 14.05 6.34 -7.09
N VAL A 27 12.91 5.64 -7.18
CA VAL A 27 11.56 6.24 -7.09
C VAL A 27 10.72 5.70 -5.94
N GLU A 28 11.08 4.55 -5.37
CA GLU A 28 10.26 3.85 -4.38
C GLU A 28 9.92 4.73 -3.17
N LYS A 29 10.88 5.50 -2.65
CA LYS A 29 10.66 6.37 -1.47
C LYS A 29 9.63 7.46 -1.76
N ILE A 30 9.58 7.94 -3.01
CA ILE A 30 8.59 8.91 -3.46
C ILE A 30 7.22 8.23 -3.50
N VAL A 31 7.12 7.04 -4.10
CA VAL A 31 5.88 6.25 -4.15
C VAL A 31 5.36 5.94 -2.74
N TRP A 32 6.23 5.49 -1.82
CA TRP A 32 5.88 5.21 -0.43
C TRP A 32 5.35 6.46 0.28
N SER A 33 6.03 7.59 0.10
CA SER A 33 5.60 8.85 0.70
C SER A 33 4.26 9.33 0.16
N ILE A 34 4.00 9.17 -1.13
CA ILE A 34 2.71 9.54 -1.76
C ILE A 34 1.60 8.68 -1.14
N LEU A 35 1.75 7.36 -1.15
CA LEU A 35 0.75 6.44 -0.59
C LEU A 35 0.46 6.74 0.89
N TRP A 36 1.52 6.95 1.69
CA TRP A 36 1.40 7.32 3.10
C TRP A 36 0.57 8.60 3.31
N LYS A 37 0.93 9.67 2.60
CA LYS A 37 0.24 10.97 2.69
C LYS A 37 -1.22 10.87 2.26
N ILE A 38 -1.51 10.09 1.21
CA ILE A 38 -2.87 9.88 0.73
C ILE A 38 -3.70 9.13 1.77
N CYS A 39 -3.16 8.06 2.38
CA CYS A 39 -3.84 7.33 3.45
C CYS A 39 -4.30 8.30 4.55
N LEU A 40 -3.40 9.12 5.07
CA LEU A 40 -3.72 10.12 6.09
C LEU A 40 -4.79 11.11 5.60
N ARG A 41 -4.65 11.64 4.38
CA ARG A 41 -5.57 12.63 3.79
C ARG A 41 -6.98 12.09 3.59
N ILE A 42 -7.14 10.80 3.32
CA ILE A 42 -8.47 10.18 3.10
C ILE A 42 -9.02 9.49 4.35
N GLY A 43 -8.43 9.74 5.52
CA GLY A 43 -8.93 9.27 6.81
C GLY A 43 -8.55 7.81 7.15
N LEU A 44 -7.52 7.27 6.51
CA LEU A 44 -6.94 5.97 6.84
C LEU A 44 -5.72 6.17 7.75
N HIS A 45 -5.38 5.14 8.51
CA HIS A 45 -4.21 5.18 9.38
C HIS A 45 -3.14 4.18 8.88
N PRO A 46 -2.12 4.63 8.12
CA PRO A 46 -1.05 3.75 7.67
C PRO A 46 -0.08 3.46 8.82
N TYR A 47 0.41 2.22 8.87
CA TYR A 47 1.47 1.78 9.78
C TYR A 47 2.77 1.48 9.04
N ALA A 48 2.68 0.91 7.84
CA ALA A 48 3.82 0.67 6.98
C ALA A 48 3.42 0.70 5.51
N VAL A 49 4.35 1.14 4.69
CA VAL A 49 4.25 1.17 3.23
C VAL A 49 5.60 0.69 2.70
N GLY A 50 5.57 -0.29 1.80
CA GLY A 50 6.77 -0.90 1.23
C GLY A 50 6.40 -1.88 0.13
N GLY A 51 7.37 -2.61 -0.42
CA GLY A 51 7.15 -3.52 -1.53
C GLY A 51 8.37 -3.63 -2.44
N VAL A 52 8.11 -3.98 -3.69
CA VAL A 52 9.12 -4.31 -4.70
C VAL A 52 8.75 -3.68 -6.04
N GLU A 53 9.50 -4.00 -7.10
CA GLU A 53 9.49 -3.28 -8.35
C GLU A 53 8.12 -3.28 -9.07
N ASP A 54 7.30 -4.32 -8.88
CA ASP A 54 5.99 -4.47 -9.52
C ASP A 54 4.78 -4.32 -8.59
N HIS A 55 4.96 -4.26 -7.27
CA HIS A 55 3.83 -4.16 -6.35
C HIS A 55 4.15 -3.55 -4.99
N VAL A 56 3.10 -3.09 -4.33
CA VAL A 56 3.14 -2.43 -3.03
C VAL A 56 2.36 -3.21 -1.99
N HIS A 57 2.83 -3.14 -0.76
CA HIS A 57 2.17 -3.57 0.45
C HIS A 57 1.92 -2.36 1.36
N VAL A 58 0.71 -2.29 1.90
CA VAL A 58 0.31 -1.26 2.86
C VAL A 58 -0.31 -1.94 4.07
N ALA A 59 0.31 -1.77 5.24
CA ALA A 59 -0.33 -2.07 6.50
C ALA A 59 -1.05 -0.82 6.98
N LEU A 60 -2.35 -0.90 7.22
CA LEU A 60 -3.17 0.23 7.65
C LEU A 60 -4.38 -0.20 8.46
N SER A 61 -4.97 0.73 9.20
CA SER A 61 -6.34 0.62 9.68
C SER A 61 -7.30 1.41 8.80
N ILE A 62 -8.46 0.81 8.53
CA ILE A 62 -9.57 1.42 7.80
C ILE A 62 -10.75 1.59 8.77
N PRO A 63 -11.29 2.81 8.94
CA PRO A 63 -12.48 3.03 9.78
C PRO A 63 -13.67 2.18 9.34
N ALA A 64 -14.46 1.68 10.28
CA ALA A 64 -15.63 0.84 9.99
C ALA A 64 -16.69 1.52 9.10
N SER A 65 -16.67 2.85 9.02
CA SER A 65 -17.54 3.66 8.14
C SER A 65 -17.09 3.68 6.68
N ILE A 66 -15.91 3.13 6.36
CA ILE A 66 -15.33 3.10 5.03
C ILE A 66 -15.18 1.64 4.59
N ASN A 67 -15.81 1.27 3.48
CA ASN A 67 -15.61 -0.08 2.94
C ASN A 67 -14.21 -0.20 2.30
N VAL A 68 -13.63 -1.40 2.39
CA VAL A 68 -12.25 -1.69 1.94
C VAL A 68 -12.05 -1.36 0.46
N ALA A 69 -12.98 -1.77 -0.41
CA ALA A 69 -12.88 -1.52 -1.85
C ALA A 69 -12.84 -0.02 -2.19
N GLY A 70 -13.68 0.77 -1.52
CA GLY A 70 -13.73 2.22 -1.68
C GLY A 70 -12.45 2.91 -1.18
N ALA A 71 -11.90 2.46 -0.04
CA ALA A 71 -10.63 2.95 0.47
C ALA A 71 -9.48 2.70 -0.51
N VAL A 72 -9.33 1.45 -0.96
CA VAL A 72 -8.25 1.04 -1.88
C VAL A 72 -8.39 1.69 -3.25
N GLY A 73 -9.61 1.76 -3.79
CA GLY A 73 -9.88 2.45 -5.06
C GLY A 73 -9.53 3.94 -5.00
N LYS A 74 -9.92 4.64 -3.93
CA LYS A 74 -9.60 6.06 -3.73
C LYS A 74 -8.10 6.28 -3.55
N LEU A 75 -7.41 5.42 -2.80
CA LEU A 75 -5.95 5.45 -2.64
C LEU A 75 -5.25 5.32 -4.00
N LYS A 76 -5.59 4.28 -4.78
CA LYS A 76 -4.98 4.03 -6.09
C LYS A 76 -5.21 5.18 -7.06
N ASN A 77 -6.44 5.71 -7.14
CA ASN A 77 -6.77 6.80 -8.06
C ASN A 77 -5.98 8.09 -7.75
N LEU A 78 -5.90 8.48 -6.47
CA LEU A 78 -5.14 9.66 -6.05
C LEU A 78 -3.63 9.44 -6.23
N ALA A 79 -3.14 8.24 -5.92
CA ALA A 79 -1.73 7.90 -6.06
C ALA A 79 -1.29 7.92 -7.52
N THR A 80 -2.10 7.39 -8.44
CA THR A 80 -1.82 7.46 -9.89
C THR A 80 -1.58 8.89 -10.33
N ARG A 81 -2.46 9.83 -9.94
CA ARG A 81 -2.32 11.24 -10.29
C ARG A 81 -1.03 11.83 -9.73
N GLU A 82 -0.79 11.67 -8.43
CA GLU A 82 0.38 12.27 -7.77
C GLU A 82 1.71 11.67 -8.24
N ILE A 83 1.73 10.36 -8.57
CA ILE A 83 2.92 9.70 -9.15
C ILE A 83 3.21 10.24 -10.55
N ARG A 84 2.20 10.36 -11.41
CA ARG A 84 2.34 10.95 -12.75
C ARG A 84 2.87 12.38 -12.71
N GLU A 85 2.46 13.16 -11.72
CA GLU A 85 2.89 14.56 -11.53
C GLU A 85 4.28 14.68 -10.90
N SER A 86 4.65 13.77 -9.98
CA SER A 86 5.87 13.91 -9.16
C SER A 86 7.10 13.23 -9.75
N ILE A 87 6.93 12.25 -10.65
CA ILE A 87 8.03 11.41 -11.13
C ILE A 87 8.20 11.60 -12.64
N PRO A 88 9.32 12.20 -13.10
CA PRO A 88 9.61 12.34 -14.52
C PRO A 88 9.56 10.99 -15.24
N GLY A 89 8.88 10.93 -16.39
CA GLY A 89 8.73 9.70 -17.17
C GLY A 89 7.53 8.81 -16.79
N PHE A 90 6.81 9.11 -15.71
CA PHE A 90 5.69 8.27 -15.22
C PHE A 90 4.31 8.69 -15.77
N HIS A 91 4.24 9.44 -16.86
CA HIS A 91 2.99 9.98 -17.42
C HIS A 91 1.90 8.91 -17.69
N ASP A 92 2.31 7.70 -18.08
CA ASP A 92 1.43 6.56 -18.34
C ASP A 92 1.34 5.57 -17.16
N PHE A 93 1.85 5.94 -15.99
CA PHE A 93 1.82 5.07 -14.81
C PHE A 93 0.39 4.68 -14.45
N GLU A 94 0.15 3.39 -14.21
CA GLU A 94 -1.15 2.86 -13.75
C GLU A 94 -0.95 1.72 -12.78
N TRP A 95 -1.90 1.56 -11.86
CA TRP A 95 -2.06 0.35 -11.05
C TRP A 95 -2.94 -0.67 -11.79
N GLN A 96 -2.81 -1.96 -11.47
CA GLN A 96 -3.79 -2.97 -11.88
C GLN A 96 -5.18 -2.66 -11.31
N VAL A 97 -6.23 -3.24 -11.90
CA VAL A 97 -7.61 -3.09 -11.38
C VAL A 97 -7.75 -3.75 -10.02
N GLY A 98 -7.23 -4.97 -9.86
CA GLY A 98 -7.35 -5.77 -8.64
C GLY A 98 -6.53 -5.26 -7.44
N TYR A 99 -6.82 -5.84 -6.28
CA TYR A 99 -6.04 -5.72 -5.06
C TYR A 99 -6.25 -6.98 -4.18
N GLY A 100 -5.28 -7.32 -3.36
CA GLY A 100 -5.41 -8.25 -2.24
C GLY A 100 -5.68 -7.48 -0.94
N ALA A 101 -6.48 -8.05 -0.06
CA ALA A 101 -6.76 -7.49 1.27
C ALA A 101 -6.82 -8.61 2.30
N PHE A 102 -5.93 -8.53 3.29
CA PHE A 102 -5.80 -9.52 4.35
C PHE A 102 -5.97 -8.83 5.70
N THR A 103 -6.85 -9.35 6.55
CA THR A 103 -6.99 -8.85 7.92
C THR A 103 -5.92 -9.43 8.82
N PHE A 104 -5.43 -8.63 9.78
CA PHE A 104 -4.54 -9.11 10.84
C PHE A 104 -4.92 -8.48 12.19
N SER A 105 -4.52 -9.09 13.30
CA SER A 105 -4.73 -8.49 14.63
C SER A 105 -3.72 -7.38 14.87
N TYR A 106 -4.09 -6.29 15.56
CA TYR A 106 -3.11 -5.28 15.96
C TYR A 106 -1.93 -5.84 16.76
N ARG A 107 -2.10 -6.99 17.44
CA ARG A 107 -1.00 -7.69 18.12
C ARG A 107 0.09 -8.18 17.17
N ASP A 108 -0.27 -8.46 15.91
CA ASP A 108 0.65 -8.92 14.88
C ASP A 108 1.29 -7.74 14.11
N LEU A 109 0.94 -6.50 14.45
CA LEU A 109 1.33 -5.30 13.71
C LEU A 109 2.85 -5.22 13.51
N ASP A 110 3.64 -5.40 14.58
CA ASP A 110 5.10 -5.34 14.49
C ASP A 110 5.67 -6.40 13.52
N GLY A 111 5.05 -7.58 13.47
CA GLY A 111 5.41 -8.64 12.53
C GLY A 111 5.11 -8.25 11.09
N VAL A 112 3.93 -7.68 10.84
CA VAL A 112 3.51 -7.21 9.51
C VAL A 112 4.36 -6.03 9.03
N VAL A 113 4.63 -5.06 9.89
CA VAL A 113 5.49 -3.90 9.58
C VAL A 113 6.90 -4.38 9.21
N ARG A 114 7.46 -5.30 10.01
CA ARG A 114 8.78 -5.89 9.74
C ARG A 114 8.79 -6.66 8.42
N TYR A 115 7.74 -7.43 8.13
CA TYR A 115 7.58 -8.14 6.86
C TYR A 115 7.61 -7.17 5.67
N ILE A 116 6.80 -6.10 5.71
CA ILE A 116 6.72 -5.10 4.64
C ILE A 116 8.07 -4.42 4.39
N HIS A 117 8.79 -4.03 5.45
CA HIS A 117 10.10 -3.40 5.31
C HIS A 117 11.18 -4.34 4.75
N ASN A 118 11.01 -5.66 4.91
CA ASN A 118 11.97 -6.66 4.45
C ASN A 118 11.64 -7.25 3.07
N GLN A 119 10.55 -6.84 2.41
CA GLN A 119 10.07 -7.46 1.17
C GLN A 119 11.14 -7.53 0.08
N ARG A 120 11.88 -6.44 -0.17
CA ARG A 120 12.96 -6.46 -1.17
C ARG A 120 14.03 -7.52 -0.85
N MET A 121 14.47 -7.63 0.39
CA MET A 121 15.46 -8.65 0.80
C MET A 121 14.93 -10.08 0.63
N HIS A 122 13.61 -10.29 0.81
CA HIS A 122 13.00 -11.60 0.61
C HIS A 122 12.88 -11.97 -0.88
N HIS A 123 12.57 -10.98 -1.73
CA HIS A 123 12.51 -11.13 -3.17
C HIS A 123 13.88 -11.45 -3.79
N GLU A 124 14.95 -10.78 -3.32
CA GLU A 124 16.34 -11.08 -3.73
C GLU A 124 16.79 -12.51 -3.37
N ARG A 125 16.17 -13.12 -2.35
CA ARG A 125 16.45 -14.50 -1.90
C ARG A 125 15.52 -15.55 -2.53
N GLY A 126 14.72 -15.18 -3.52
CA GLY A 126 13.87 -16.09 -4.29
C GLY A 126 12.64 -16.62 -3.55
N ARG A 127 12.31 -16.10 -2.37
CA ARG A 127 11.04 -16.42 -1.70
C ARG A 127 10.00 -15.41 -2.14
N LYS A 128 9.13 -15.83 -3.06
CA LYS A 128 7.86 -15.13 -3.34
C LYS A 128 6.99 -15.30 -2.10
N ALA A 129 6.96 -14.28 -1.26
CA ALA A 129 5.94 -14.17 -0.23
C ALA A 129 4.85 -13.28 -0.83
N ASP A 130 3.85 -13.95 -1.41
CA ASP A 130 2.65 -13.34 -1.99
C ASP A 130 1.63 -13.05 -0.88
#